data_AF-A0A162CY37-F1
#
_entry.id   AF-A0A162CY37-F1
#
_cell.length_a   1.000
_cell.length_b   1.000
_cell.length_c   1.000
_cell.angle_alpha   90.00
_cell.angle_beta   90.00
_cell.angle_gamma   90.00
#
_symmetry.space_group_name_H-M   'P 1'
#
loop_
_entity.id
_entity.type
_entity.pdbx_description
1 polymer ?
#
loop_
_entity_poly.entity_id
_entity_poly.type
_entity_poly.pdbx_seq_one_letter_code
_entity_poly.pdbx_strand_id
1 'polypeptide(L)'
;MSYQMQAQGRPMSHGQYVSNSPADLPMPSVKEQTLMWQGVGQPGYVGDSGIHSGATTQAPSLSGRGVDDDMDTSDGGVMLNMGGSSGYSTGYTQDQVEDMNAQLNQTRSQRIRAAMFPETLDEGMEIPSTQFDTTQPTAVQRLAEPSQMLKHAVVNLINYQDDADLATRAIPELIKLLNDEDQVVVSHAAMMVHQLSKKEASRHAIMKSPQATKMIAALVRALSNSNDLETTKGAVGTLHNLSHHRQG
;
A
#
# COMPACT_ATOMS: atom_id res chain seq x y z
N MET A 1 -38.97 22.21 -65.96
CA MET A 1 -37.67 22.63 -65.43
C MET A 1 -37.07 21.46 -64.69
N SER A 2 -36.11 20.81 -65.33
CA SER A 2 -35.38 19.62 -64.88
C SER A 2 -34.00 20.05 -64.39
N TYR A 3 -33.59 19.62 -63.21
CA TYR A 3 -32.17 19.38 -62.95
C TYR A 3 -31.97 18.08 -62.16
N GLN A 4 -31.04 17.32 -62.71
CA GLN A 4 -30.77 15.90 -62.58
C GLN A 4 -29.51 15.74 -61.69
N MET A 5 -29.39 14.60 -61.01
CA MET A 5 -28.23 14.23 -60.20
C MET A 5 -26.90 14.33 -60.96
N GLN A 6 -25.82 14.62 -60.23
CA GLN A 6 -24.50 14.04 -60.54
C GLN A 6 -23.66 13.87 -59.27
N ALA A 7 -23.58 12.61 -58.82
CA ALA A 7 -22.53 12.13 -57.92
C ALA A 7 -21.26 11.91 -58.76
N GLN A 8 -20.14 12.50 -58.33
CA GLN A 8 -18.86 12.35 -59.01
C GLN A 8 -17.81 11.93 -57.99
N GLY A 9 -17.51 10.64 -57.95
CA GLY A 9 -16.34 10.11 -57.28
C GLY A 9 -15.09 10.31 -58.15
N ARG A 10 -13.98 10.69 -57.52
CA ARG A 10 -12.61 10.58 -58.05
C ARG A 10 -11.59 10.46 -56.90
N PRO A 11 -10.41 9.85 -57.16
CA PRO A 11 -9.81 8.87 -56.26
C PRO A 11 -8.75 9.42 -55.31
N MET A 12 -8.53 8.64 -54.24
CA MET A 12 -7.46 8.75 -53.26
C MET A 12 -6.06 8.83 -53.90
N SER A 13 -5.27 9.81 -53.48
CA SER A 13 -3.82 9.86 -53.64
C SER A 13 -3.19 9.73 -52.25
N HIS A 14 -2.47 8.63 -52.04
CA HIS A 14 -1.78 8.30 -50.80
C HIS A 14 -0.51 9.16 -50.67
N GLY A 15 -0.61 10.26 -49.93
CA GLY A 15 0.54 11.04 -49.46
C GLY A 15 1.03 10.49 -48.13
N GLN A 16 2.16 9.79 -48.17
CA GLN A 16 2.79 9.12 -47.04
C GLN A 16 3.47 10.15 -46.12
N TYR A 17 2.74 10.62 -45.10
CA TYR A 17 3.33 11.32 -43.96
C TYR A 17 3.60 10.30 -42.86
N VAL A 18 4.87 9.93 -42.71
CA VAL A 18 5.37 9.15 -41.58
C VAL A 18 5.32 10.04 -40.34
N SER A 19 4.25 9.92 -39.56
CA SER A 19 4.18 10.45 -38.20
C SER A 19 4.85 9.45 -37.27
N ASN A 20 6.04 9.79 -36.79
CA ASN A 20 6.66 9.14 -35.63
C ASN A 20 5.76 9.35 -34.40
N SER A 21 4.98 8.33 -34.04
CA SER A 21 4.31 8.21 -32.73
C SER A 21 5.05 7.17 -31.89
N PRO A 22 5.40 7.45 -30.62
CA PRO A 22 6.19 6.57 -29.76
C PRO A 22 5.32 5.50 -29.07
N ALA A 23 4.41 4.86 -29.80
CA ALA A 23 3.28 4.12 -29.21
C ALA A 23 3.25 2.61 -29.50
N ASP A 24 4.37 2.00 -29.87
CA ASP A 24 4.47 0.54 -29.97
C ASP A 24 5.83 0.05 -29.47
N LEU A 25 5.95 -0.07 -28.14
CA LEU A 25 6.89 -1.01 -27.55
C LEU A 25 6.05 -2.14 -26.96
N PRO A 26 6.31 -3.41 -27.32
CA PRO A 26 5.54 -4.53 -26.80
C PRO A 26 5.72 -4.60 -25.28
N MET A 27 4.61 -4.45 -24.55
CA MET A 27 4.57 -4.67 -23.10
C MET A 27 4.82 -6.16 -22.82
N PRO A 28 5.84 -6.51 -22.01
CA PRO A 28 6.13 -7.91 -21.70
C PRO A 28 4.97 -8.54 -20.93
N SER A 29 4.71 -9.82 -21.19
CA SER A 29 3.69 -10.57 -20.47
C SER A 29 3.98 -10.60 -18.97
N VAL A 30 2.94 -10.79 -18.14
CA VAL A 30 3.08 -10.88 -16.66
C VAL A 30 4.13 -11.92 -16.26
N LYS A 31 4.22 -13.02 -17.02
CA LYS A 31 5.21 -14.08 -16.83
C LYS A 31 6.63 -13.61 -17.15
N GLU A 32 6.82 -12.80 -18.19
CA GLU A 32 8.10 -12.17 -18.50
C GLU A 32 8.48 -11.15 -17.42
N GLN A 33 7.56 -10.29 -16.96
CA GLN A 33 7.84 -9.36 -15.85
C GLN A 33 8.31 -10.07 -14.59
N THR A 34 7.71 -11.20 -14.21
CA THR A 34 8.17 -11.99 -13.05
C THR A 34 9.57 -12.60 -13.28
N LEU A 35 9.88 -13.04 -14.51
CA LEU A 35 11.22 -13.52 -14.89
C LEU A 35 12.27 -12.38 -14.87
N MET A 36 11.88 -11.14 -15.19
CA MET A 36 12.78 -9.98 -15.06
C MET A 36 13.18 -9.73 -13.60
N TRP A 37 12.25 -9.88 -12.65
CA TRP A 37 12.53 -9.78 -11.21
C TRP A 37 13.37 -10.95 -10.67
N GLN A 38 13.21 -12.15 -11.23
CA GLN A 38 14.02 -13.32 -10.85
C GLN A 38 15.42 -13.33 -11.49
N GLY A 39 15.61 -12.60 -12.60
CA GLY A 39 16.88 -12.51 -13.33
C GLY A 39 17.90 -11.50 -12.77
N VAL A 40 17.52 -10.66 -11.80
CA VAL A 40 18.40 -9.66 -11.15
C VAL A 40 19.38 -10.29 -10.14
N GLY A 41 19.85 -11.50 -10.44
CA GLY A 41 20.84 -12.26 -9.66
C GLY A 41 22.09 -12.66 -10.46
N GLN A 42 22.27 -12.15 -11.68
CA GLN A 42 23.46 -12.41 -12.51
C GLN A 42 24.45 -11.23 -12.48
N PRO A 43 25.76 -11.46 -12.30
CA PRO A 43 26.76 -10.42 -12.00
C PRO A 43 27.34 -9.81 -13.29
N GLY A 44 26.54 -9.06 -14.06
CA GLY A 44 27.06 -8.55 -15.34
C GLY A 44 26.51 -7.25 -15.90
N TYR A 45 25.31 -6.81 -15.53
CA TYR A 45 24.71 -5.62 -16.15
C TYR A 45 23.80 -4.86 -15.18
N VAL A 46 24.40 -4.01 -14.35
CA VAL A 46 23.70 -2.84 -13.80
C VAL A 46 24.70 -1.70 -13.63
N GLY A 47 24.45 -0.62 -14.35
CA GLY A 47 25.14 0.65 -14.16
C GLY A 47 24.90 1.18 -12.75
N ASP A 48 26.01 1.46 -12.08
CA ASP A 48 26.23 2.44 -11.02
C ASP A 48 24.98 3.19 -10.54
N SER A 49 24.22 2.56 -9.64
CA SER A 49 23.36 3.27 -8.70
C SER A 49 24.20 3.50 -7.46
N GLY A 50 24.69 4.73 -7.30
CA GLY A 50 25.62 5.18 -6.25
C GLY A 50 25.08 5.10 -4.82
N ILE A 51 24.76 3.89 -4.36
CA ILE A 51 24.57 3.56 -2.96
C ILE A 51 25.70 2.60 -2.59
N HIS A 52 26.79 3.19 -2.10
CA HIS A 52 27.85 2.46 -1.40
C HIS A 52 27.25 1.84 -0.13
N SER A 53 26.67 0.65 -0.24
CA SER A 53 26.19 -0.17 0.89
C SER A 53 27.34 -0.80 1.71
N GLY A 54 28.50 -0.14 1.77
CA GLY A 54 29.67 -0.54 2.56
C GLY A 54 29.90 0.30 3.81
N ALA A 55 29.06 1.30 4.08
CA ALA A 55 29.16 2.07 5.32
C ALA A 55 28.48 1.31 6.47
N THR A 56 29.28 0.58 7.24
CA THR A 56 28.95 0.13 8.61
C THR A 56 28.18 1.24 9.33
N THR A 57 26.94 0.94 9.74
CA THR A 57 26.17 1.84 10.61
C THR A 57 26.76 1.73 12.01
N GLN A 58 27.85 2.47 12.26
CA GLN A 58 28.36 2.71 13.61
C GLN A 58 27.24 3.41 14.38
N ALA A 59 26.67 2.73 15.38
CA ALA A 59 25.73 3.36 16.31
C ALA A 59 26.44 4.52 17.04
N PRO A 60 25.82 5.71 17.16
CA PRO A 60 26.47 6.80 17.87
C PRO A 60 26.51 6.45 19.36
N SER A 61 27.71 6.13 19.85
CA SER A 61 27.97 6.02 21.29
C SER A 61 28.06 7.44 21.85
N LEU A 62 27.22 7.73 22.84
CA LEU A 62 27.24 8.97 23.61
C LEU A 62 28.56 9.08 24.39
N SER A 63 29.62 9.61 23.78
CA SER A 63 30.79 10.09 24.52
C SER A 63 30.47 11.48 25.05
N GLY A 64 30.33 11.58 26.36
CA GLY A 64 30.06 12.81 27.09
C GLY A 64 31.08 13.90 26.76
N ARG A 65 30.55 15.03 26.30
CA ARG A 65 31.28 16.26 26.02
C ARG A 65 31.63 16.94 27.34
N GLY A 66 32.89 16.87 27.75
CA GLY A 66 33.47 17.64 28.84
C GLY A 66 34.69 18.40 28.34
N VAL A 67 34.54 19.73 28.25
CA VAL A 67 35.51 20.82 28.49
C VAL A 67 36.93 20.68 27.94
N ASP A 68 37.20 21.51 26.93
CA ASP A 68 38.36 22.38 26.71
C ASP A 68 39.69 22.05 27.43
N ASP A 69 40.76 21.80 26.67
CA ASP A 69 41.98 22.62 26.69
C ASP A 69 42.97 22.18 25.60
N ASP A 70 43.66 23.18 25.05
CA ASP A 70 44.66 23.14 23.98
C ASP A 70 45.71 22.01 24.09
N MET A 71 45.95 21.28 22.99
CA MET A 71 47.32 20.88 22.63
C MET A 71 47.52 20.52 21.14
N ASP A 72 48.67 20.99 20.69
CA ASP A 72 49.27 21.12 19.36
C ASP A 72 49.28 19.88 18.44
N THR A 73 49.40 20.18 17.15
CA THR A 73 49.39 19.28 16.01
C THR A 73 50.74 18.58 15.86
N SER A 74 50.82 17.26 16.01
CA SER A 74 51.87 16.49 15.31
C SER A 74 51.49 15.01 15.12
N ASP A 75 51.57 14.62 13.85
CA ASP A 75 51.68 13.29 13.28
C ASP A 75 52.16 12.19 14.23
N GLY A 76 51.29 11.22 14.52
CA GLY A 76 51.60 10.09 15.38
C GLY A 76 50.35 9.27 15.68
N GLY A 77 50.23 8.10 15.05
CA GLY A 77 49.09 7.21 15.20
C GLY A 77 48.72 6.97 16.67
N VAL A 78 47.47 7.32 17.02
CA VAL A 78 46.89 7.00 18.33
C VAL A 78 46.62 5.49 18.42
N MET A 79 47.67 4.77 18.79
CA MET A 79 47.55 3.46 19.41
C MET A 79 46.81 3.64 20.74
N LEU A 80 45.54 3.23 20.77
CA LEU A 80 44.78 3.05 22.02
C LEU A 80 45.39 1.88 22.80
N ASN A 81 46.46 2.16 23.53
CA ASN A 81 46.99 1.32 24.57
C ASN A 81 46.02 1.31 25.76
N MET A 82 45.08 0.37 25.75
CA MET A 82 44.20 0.06 26.90
C MET A 82 45.02 -0.61 28.00
N GLY A 83 45.82 0.18 28.69
CA GLY A 83 46.65 -0.24 29.81
C GLY A 83 45.85 -0.27 31.11
N GLY A 84 45.58 -1.47 31.63
CA GLY A 84 45.40 -1.67 33.07
C GLY A 84 44.01 -2.14 33.52
N SER A 85 43.73 -3.44 33.39
CA SER A 85 43.36 -4.29 34.54
C SER A 85 43.03 -5.70 34.07
N SER A 86 43.62 -6.65 34.79
CA SER A 86 43.48 -8.09 34.67
C SER A 86 42.02 -8.55 34.61
N GLY A 87 41.67 -9.43 33.66
CA GLY A 87 40.67 -10.46 33.94
C GLY A 87 39.66 -10.85 32.85
N TYR A 88 39.17 -9.94 32.01
CA TYR A 88 38.08 -10.28 31.07
C TYR A 88 38.09 -9.40 29.82
N SER A 89 38.82 -9.82 28.80
CA SER A 89 38.56 -9.36 27.44
C SER A 89 38.95 -10.46 26.46
N THR A 90 38.10 -11.47 26.35
CA THR A 90 38.03 -12.26 25.12
C THR A 90 37.41 -11.34 24.08
N GLY A 91 38.25 -10.58 23.38
CA GLY A 91 37.80 -9.78 22.25
C GLY A 91 37.13 -10.71 21.24
N TYR A 92 35.89 -10.42 20.87
CA TYR A 92 35.18 -11.16 19.83
C TYR A 92 36.04 -11.21 18.56
N THR A 93 36.15 -12.38 17.94
CA THR A 93 36.83 -12.50 16.65
C THR A 93 36.01 -11.75 15.58
N GLN A 94 36.67 -11.21 14.55
CA GLN A 94 36.00 -10.52 13.43
C GLN A 94 34.80 -11.33 12.90
N ASP A 95 35.00 -12.63 12.68
CA ASP A 95 33.95 -13.55 12.21
C ASP A 95 32.76 -13.65 13.18
N GLN A 96 32.99 -13.59 14.49
CA GLN A 96 31.92 -13.65 15.50
C GLN A 96 31.09 -12.35 15.52
N VAL A 97 31.74 -11.22 15.30
CA VAL A 97 31.05 -9.92 15.19
C VAL A 97 30.18 -9.89 13.93
N GLU A 98 30.69 -10.46 12.83
CA GLU A 98 30.00 -10.54 11.55
C GLU A 98 28.77 -11.44 11.62
N ASP A 99 28.89 -12.62 12.23
CA ASP A 99 27.78 -13.53 12.50
C ASP A 99 26.71 -12.90 13.40
N MET A 100 27.12 -12.21 14.47
CA MET A 100 26.21 -11.52 15.38
C MET A 100 25.45 -10.38 14.68
N ASN A 101 26.13 -9.64 13.81
CA ASN A 101 25.50 -8.59 13.01
C ASN A 101 24.51 -9.17 11.99
N ALA A 102 24.83 -10.31 11.38
CA ALA A 102 23.94 -11.01 10.46
C ALA A 102 22.63 -11.42 11.16
N GLN A 103 22.70 -11.98 12.37
CA GLN A 103 21.52 -12.35 13.16
C GLN A 103 20.67 -11.13 13.57
N LEU A 104 21.31 -10.03 13.95
CA LEU A 104 20.62 -8.78 14.29
C LEU A 104 19.90 -8.17 13.08
N ASN A 105 20.56 -8.16 11.91
CA ASN A 105 19.98 -7.67 10.66
C ASN A 105 18.80 -8.54 10.21
N GLN A 106 18.89 -9.86 10.38
CA GLN A 106 17.78 -10.78 10.11
C GLN A 106 16.59 -10.49 11.04
N THR A 107 16.82 -10.39 12.35
CA THR A 107 15.77 -10.11 13.34
C THR A 107 15.13 -8.74 13.11
N ARG A 108 15.94 -7.71 12.81
CA ARG A 108 15.46 -6.37 12.47
C ARG A 108 14.57 -6.40 11.24
N SER A 109 14.99 -7.09 10.18
CA SER A 109 14.22 -7.19 8.93
C SER A 109 12.89 -7.90 9.15
N GLN A 110 12.87 -8.98 9.94
CA GLN A 110 11.64 -9.68 10.32
C GLN A 110 10.69 -8.78 11.11
N ARG A 111 11.21 -8.01 12.08
CA ARG A 111 10.40 -7.06 12.85
C ARG A 111 9.79 -5.95 11.98
N ILE A 112 10.58 -5.39 11.08
CA ILE A 112 10.08 -4.36 10.14
C ILE A 112 9.01 -4.98 9.24
N ARG A 113 9.25 -6.19 8.71
CA ARG A 113 8.27 -6.92 7.91
C ARG A 113 6.98 -7.17 8.69
N ALA A 114 7.07 -7.63 9.94
CA ALA A 114 5.91 -7.85 10.81
C ALA A 114 5.07 -6.60 11.02
N ALA A 115 5.73 -5.45 11.20
CA ALA A 115 5.07 -4.18 11.42
C ALA A 115 4.39 -3.66 10.15
N MET A 116 5.07 -3.72 9.01
CA MET A 116 4.63 -3.08 7.76
C MET A 116 3.73 -3.99 6.91
N PHE A 117 4.05 -5.28 6.87
CA PHE A 117 3.46 -6.31 6.00
C PHE A 117 3.24 -7.62 6.77
N PRO A 118 2.39 -7.61 7.82
CA PRO A 118 2.12 -8.80 8.64
C PRO A 118 1.65 -10.00 7.80
N GLU A 119 0.98 -9.76 6.67
CA GLU A 119 0.52 -10.79 5.74
C GLU A 119 1.65 -11.57 5.03
N THR A 120 2.89 -11.08 5.11
CA THR A 120 4.06 -11.74 4.49
C THR A 120 4.81 -12.65 5.45
N LEU A 121 4.29 -12.81 6.67
CA LEU A 121 4.83 -13.70 7.68
C LEU A 121 4.02 -14.98 7.75
N ASP A 122 4.69 -16.06 8.12
CA ASP A 122 4.06 -17.35 8.38
C ASP A 122 3.33 -17.30 9.73
N GLU A 123 2.13 -17.89 9.79
CA GLU A 123 1.32 -17.91 11.01
C GLU A 123 2.06 -18.66 12.13
N GLY A 124 2.33 -17.99 13.26
CA GLY A 124 3.04 -18.57 14.40
C GLY A 124 4.56 -18.34 14.41
N MET A 125 5.10 -17.53 13.51
CA MET A 125 6.50 -17.13 13.57
C MET A 125 6.78 -16.23 14.78
N GLU A 126 7.53 -16.72 15.76
CA GLU A 126 8.01 -15.91 16.88
C GLU A 126 9.18 -15.03 16.44
N ILE A 127 9.01 -13.71 16.58
CA ILE A 127 10.05 -12.74 16.25
C ILE A 127 10.69 -12.28 17.57
N PRO A 128 12.00 -12.56 17.78
CA PRO A 128 12.69 -12.15 18.98
C PRO A 128 12.58 -10.65 19.22
N SER A 129 12.22 -10.26 20.45
CA SER A 129 12.22 -8.86 20.85
C SER A 129 13.64 -8.39 21.08
N THR A 130 14.02 -7.27 20.47
CA THR A 130 15.28 -6.57 20.78
C THR A 130 15.05 -5.34 21.66
N GLN A 131 13.88 -5.26 22.30
CA GLN A 131 13.49 -4.11 23.10
C GLN A 131 14.21 -4.15 24.45
N PHE A 132 14.98 -3.11 24.75
CA PHE A 132 15.72 -3.02 26.02
C PHE A 132 14.82 -2.56 27.17
N ASP A 133 13.97 -1.57 26.92
CA ASP A 133 12.99 -1.04 27.88
C ASP A 133 11.58 -1.33 27.36
N THR A 134 10.86 -2.20 28.08
CA THR A 134 9.48 -2.60 27.73
C THR A 134 8.48 -1.46 27.86
N THR A 135 8.83 -0.39 28.59
CA THR A 135 7.94 0.76 28.79
C THR A 135 7.97 1.75 27.62
N GLN A 136 8.98 1.67 26.74
CA GLN A 136 9.11 2.56 25.59
C GLN A 136 8.99 1.82 24.26
N PRO A 137 8.02 2.18 23.39
CA PRO A 137 7.89 1.55 22.09
C PRO A 137 9.07 1.89 21.21
N THR A 138 9.61 0.87 20.54
CA THR A 138 10.64 1.00 19.51
C THR A 138 10.14 1.80 18.32
N ALA A 139 11.05 2.38 17.52
CA ALA A 139 10.69 3.09 16.29
C ALA A 139 9.84 2.23 15.34
N VAL A 140 10.11 0.93 15.25
CA VAL A 140 9.35 -0.03 14.42
C VAL A 140 7.90 -0.15 14.92
N GLN A 141 7.69 -0.28 16.24
CA GLN A 141 6.34 -0.33 16.82
C GLN A 141 5.57 0.98 16.56
N ARG A 142 6.23 2.14 16.72
CA ARG A 142 5.59 3.45 16.48
C ARG A 142 5.22 3.68 15.01
N LEU A 143 5.99 3.10 14.08
CA LEU A 143 5.75 3.25 12.63
C LEU A 143 4.81 2.19 12.05
N ALA A 144 4.48 1.14 12.80
CA ALA A 144 3.65 0.03 12.32
C ALA A 144 2.27 0.52 11.85
N GLU A 145 1.53 1.22 12.69
CA GLU A 145 0.20 1.73 12.34
C GLU A 145 0.22 2.75 11.16
N PRO A 146 1.03 3.84 11.19
CA PRO A 146 1.02 4.82 10.10
C PRO A 146 1.51 4.24 8.76
N SER A 147 2.39 3.25 8.78
CA SER A 147 2.82 2.58 7.55
C SER A 147 1.75 1.65 6.97
N GLN A 148 1.02 0.91 7.81
CA GLN A 148 -0.13 0.14 7.36
C GLN A 148 -1.23 1.05 6.82
N MET A 149 -1.51 2.18 7.48
CA MET A 149 -2.46 3.18 6.97
C MET A 149 -2.03 3.68 5.59
N LEU A 150 -0.74 3.99 5.39
CA LEU A 150 -0.21 4.39 4.09
C LEU A 150 -0.37 3.29 3.04
N LYS A 151 -0.07 2.03 3.37
CA LYS A 151 -0.28 0.87 2.49
C LYS A 151 -1.74 0.80 2.03
N HIS A 152 -2.69 0.86 2.96
CA HIS A 152 -4.12 0.82 2.65
C HIS A 152 -4.56 2.03 1.81
N ALA A 153 -4.07 3.23 2.13
CA ALA A 153 -4.37 4.43 1.35
C ALA A 153 -3.90 4.32 -0.10
N VAL A 154 -2.69 3.79 -0.32
CA VAL A 154 -2.16 3.54 -1.67
C VAL A 154 -3.01 2.52 -2.42
N VAL A 155 -3.39 1.41 -1.78
CA VAL A 155 -4.29 0.41 -2.38
C VAL A 155 -5.64 1.01 -2.75
N ASN A 156 -6.23 1.82 -1.87
CA ASN A 156 -7.50 2.50 -2.12
C ASN A 156 -7.39 3.51 -3.27
N LEU A 157 -6.26 4.22 -3.38
CA LEU A 157 -6.01 5.16 -4.48
C LEU A 157 -5.92 4.45 -5.82
N ILE A 158 -5.18 3.34 -5.89
CA ILE A 158 -5.03 2.53 -7.11
C ILE A 158 -6.39 2.02 -7.59
N ASN A 159 -7.22 1.54 -6.67
CA ASN A 159 -8.53 0.96 -7.00
C ASN A 159 -9.67 1.98 -7.06
N TYR A 160 -9.40 3.28 -6.83
CA TYR A 160 -10.46 4.26 -6.61
C TYR A 160 -11.41 4.37 -7.81
N GLN A 161 -10.85 4.45 -9.02
CA GLN A 161 -11.66 4.57 -10.23
C GLN A 161 -12.48 3.29 -10.48
N ASP A 162 -11.85 2.13 -10.38
CA ASP A 162 -12.49 0.82 -10.61
C ASP A 162 -13.63 0.58 -9.61
N ASP A 163 -13.43 0.91 -8.33
CA ASP A 163 -14.44 0.76 -7.29
C ASP A 163 -15.62 1.73 -7.47
N ALA A 164 -15.37 2.94 -8.01
CA ALA A 164 -16.42 3.91 -8.34
C ALA A 164 -17.23 3.46 -9.56
N ASP A 165 -16.57 2.96 -10.60
CA ASP A 165 -17.22 2.48 -11.83
C ASP A 165 -18.02 1.21 -11.59
N LEU A 166 -17.46 0.26 -10.82
CA LEU A 166 -18.16 -0.95 -10.39
C LEU A 166 -19.43 -0.60 -9.61
N ALA A 167 -19.32 0.31 -8.63
CA ALA A 167 -20.48 0.76 -7.85
C ALA A 167 -21.54 1.43 -8.74
N THR A 168 -21.12 2.31 -9.66
CA THR A 168 -22.03 3.00 -10.58
C THR A 168 -22.85 2.01 -11.41
N ARG A 169 -22.24 0.92 -11.87
CA ARG A 169 -22.93 -0.15 -12.61
C ARG A 169 -23.82 -1.02 -11.72
N ALA A 170 -23.44 -1.23 -10.46
CA ALA A 170 -24.17 -2.08 -9.53
C ALA A 170 -25.39 -1.39 -8.88
N ILE A 171 -25.37 -0.06 -8.71
CA ILE A 171 -26.44 0.72 -8.06
C ILE A 171 -27.84 0.39 -8.58
N PRO A 172 -28.13 0.37 -9.91
CA PRO A 172 -29.46 0.08 -10.41
C PRO A 172 -29.97 -1.31 -10.00
N GLU A 173 -29.10 -2.32 -10.04
CA GLU A 173 -29.46 -3.69 -9.67
C GLU A 173 -29.65 -3.82 -8.16
N LEU A 174 -28.78 -3.21 -7.36
CA LEU A 174 -28.92 -3.21 -5.90
C LEU A 174 -30.22 -2.52 -5.45
N ILE A 175 -30.66 -1.45 -6.14
CA ILE A 175 -31.96 -0.83 -5.89
C ILE A 175 -33.11 -1.79 -6.20
N LYS A 176 -33.03 -2.55 -7.29
CA LYS A 176 -34.07 -3.56 -7.61
C LYS A 176 -34.13 -4.64 -6.54
N LEU A 177 -32.98 -5.20 -6.15
CA LEU A 177 -32.89 -6.25 -5.13
C LEU A 177 -33.37 -5.78 -3.75
N LEU A 178 -33.10 -4.52 -3.37
CA LEU A 178 -33.65 -3.94 -2.14
C LEU A 178 -35.17 -3.76 -2.16
N ASN A 179 -35.78 -3.72 -3.35
CA ASN A 179 -37.22 -3.63 -3.53
C ASN A 179 -37.88 -4.98 -3.85
N ASP A 180 -37.13 -6.07 -3.74
CA ASP A 180 -37.63 -7.42 -3.98
C ASP A 180 -38.69 -7.83 -2.94
N GLU A 181 -39.53 -8.81 -3.31
CA GLU A 181 -40.54 -9.38 -2.42
C GLU A 181 -39.91 -10.36 -1.43
N ASP A 182 -38.84 -11.06 -1.84
CA ASP A 182 -38.11 -12.00 -1.01
C ASP A 182 -37.19 -11.27 -0.01
N GLN A 183 -37.48 -11.44 1.28
CA GLN A 183 -36.71 -10.84 2.37
C GLN A 183 -35.26 -11.34 2.43
N VAL A 184 -34.98 -12.55 1.96
CA VAL A 184 -33.61 -13.07 1.88
C VAL A 184 -32.82 -12.28 0.84
N VAL A 185 -33.42 -11.96 -0.30
CA VAL A 185 -32.81 -11.13 -1.36
C VAL A 185 -32.56 -9.71 -0.85
N VAL A 186 -33.53 -9.12 -0.17
CA VAL A 186 -33.39 -7.79 0.44
C VAL A 186 -32.25 -7.76 1.46
N SER A 187 -32.12 -8.79 2.30
CA SER A 187 -31.03 -8.90 3.28
C SER A 187 -29.65 -8.95 2.62
N HIS A 188 -29.48 -9.79 1.59
CA HIS A 188 -28.22 -9.84 0.83
C HIS A 188 -27.92 -8.52 0.12
N ALA A 189 -28.93 -7.86 -0.45
CA ALA A 189 -28.77 -6.57 -1.09
C ALA A 189 -28.32 -5.50 -0.08
N ALA A 190 -28.93 -5.45 1.11
CA ALA A 190 -28.54 -4.55 2.18
C ALA A 190 -27.09 -4.78 2.64
N MET A 191 -26.66 -6.04 2.74
CA MET A 191 -25.26 -6.39 3.05
C MET A 191 -24.31 -5.90 1.95
N MET A 192 -24.63 -6.11 0.67
CA MET A 192 -23.79 -5.66 -0.45
C MET A 192 -23.66 -4.14 -0.50
N VAL A 193 -24.78 -3.42 -0.36
CA VAL A 193 -24.76 -1.95 -0.31
C VAL A 193 -23.95 -1.47 0.89
N HIS A 194 -24.06 -2.14 2.04
CA HIS A 194 -23.24 -1.81 3.21
C HIS A 194 -21.74 -1.99 2.94
N GLN A 195 -21.32 -3.06 2.27
CA GLN A 195 -19.92 -3.25 1.90
C GLN A 195 -19.42 -2.18 0.93
N LEU A 196 -20.22 -1.84 -0.09
CA LEU A 196 -19.90 -0.73 -1.00
C LEU A 196 -19.79 0.59 -0.24
N SER A 197 -20.69 0.85 0.71
CA SER A 197 -20.66 2.08 1.48
C SER A 197 -19.36 2.26 2.28
N LYS A 198 -18.63 1.19 2.64
CA LYS A 198 -17.35 1.31 3.37
C LYS A 198 -16.22 1.87 2.51
N LYS A 199 -16.21 1.57 1.21
CA LYS A 199 -15.20 2.04 0.27
C LYS A 199 -15.47 3.49 -0.13
N GLU A 200 -14.50 4.38 0.01
CA GLU A 200 -14.69 5.82 -0.27
C GLU A 200 -15.16 6.08 -1.70
N ALA A 201 -14.54 5.43 -2.68
CA ALA A 201 -14.91 5.52 -4.10
C ALA A 201 -16.36 5.08 -4.36
N SER A 202 -16.74 3.90 -3.90
CA SER A 202 -18.09 3.37 -4.09
C SER A 202 -19.14 4.19 -3.35
N ARG A 203 -18.83 4.66 -2.12
CA ARG A 203 -19.67 5.60 -1.37
C ARG A 203 -19.90 6.90 -2.15
N HIS A 204 -18.84 7.45 -2.74
CA HIS A 204 -18.91 8.63 -3.60
C HIS A 204 -19.84 8.41 -4.80
N ALA A 205 -19.72 7.25 -5.45
CA ALA A 205 -20.60 6.87 -6.55
C ALA A 205 -22.07 6.75 -6.11
N ILE A 206 -22.35 6.16 -4.95
CA ILE A 206 -23.72 6.06 -4.40
C ILE A 206 -24.33 7.44 -4.19
N MET A 207 -23.60 8.38 -3.59
CA MET A 207 -24.13 9.72 -3.24
C MET A 207 -24.27 10.64 -4.46
N LYS A 208 -23.37 10.55 -5.43
CA LYS A 208 -23.39 11.40 -6.63
C LYS A 208 -24.20 10.82 -7.78
N SER A 209 -24.56 9.54 -7.72
CA SER A 209 -25.41 8.93 -8.73
C SER A 209 -26.77 9.64 -8.78
N PRO A 210 -27.36 9.85 -9.97
CA PRO A 210 -28.74 10.31 -10.10
C PRO A 210 -29.77 9.42 -9.38
N GLN A 211 -29.38 8.20 -9.01
CA GLN A 211 -30.21 7.23 -8.30
C GLN A 211 -29.99 7.23 -6.77
N ALA A 212 -29.16 8.13 -6.23
CA ALA A 212 -28.88 8.23 -4.79
C ALA A 212 -30.17 8.27 -3.96
N THR A 213 -31.13 9.12 -4.34
CA THR A 213 -32.42 9.23 -3.66
C THR A 213 -33.22 7.92 -3.69
N LYS A 214 -33.17 7.18 -4.82
CA LYS A 214 -33.85 5.88 -4.93
C LYS A 214 -33.18 4.82 -4.07
N MET A 215 -31.84 4.83 -4.00
CA MET A 215 -31.07 3.96 -3.11
C MET A 215 -31.43 4.22 -1.64
N ILE A 216 -31.40 5.49 -1.21
CA ILE A 216 -31.74 5.88 0.16
C ILE A 216 -33.19 5.50 0.49
N ALA A 217 -34.13 5.77 -0.42
CA ALA A 217 -35.53 5.39 -0.24
C ALA A 217 -35.70 3.86 -0.11
N ALA A 218 -35.00 3.07 -0.92
CA ALA A 218 -35.03 1.61 -0.85
C ALA A 218 -34.47 1.10 0.48
N LEU A 219 -33.38 1.69 1.00
CA LEU A 219 -32.81 1.36 2.31
C LEU A 219 -33.75 1.70 3.47
N VAL A 220 -34.38 2.88 3.44
CA VAL A 220 -35.37 3.29 4.47
C VAL A 220 -36.61 2.38 4.43
N ARG A 221 -37.04 1.99 3.23
CA ARG A 221 -38.12 1.00 3.05
C ARG A 221 -37.71 -0.36 3.62
N ALA A 222 -36.51 -0.85 3.33
CA ALA A 222 -36.02 -2.12 3.87
C ALA A 222 -35.96 -2.09 5.41
N LEU A 223 -35.53 -0.97 6.00
CA LEU A 223 -35.54 -0.77 7.46
C LEU A 223 -36.93 -0.79 8.08
N SER A 224 -37.91 -0.21 7.38
CA SER A 224 -39.27 -0.08 7.91
C SER A 224 -40.09 -1.37 7.78
N ASN A 225 -39.69 -2.27 6.87
CA ASN A 225 -40.47 -3.46 6.54
C ASN A 225 -39.77 -4.79 6.91
N SER A 226 -38.49 -4.76 7.29
CA SER A 226 -37.74 -5.96 7.68
C SER A 226 -37.73 -6.15 9.20
N ASN A 227 -37.89 -7.40 9.63
CA ASN A 227 -37.62 -7.84 11.00
C ASN A 227 -36.27 -8.57 11.13
N ASP A 228 -35.51 -8.64 10.04
CA ASP A 228 -34.19 -9.26 10.01
C ASP A 228 -33.11 -8.30 10.55
N LEU A 229 -32.33 -8.81 11.49
CA LEU A 229 -31.26 -8.06 12.13
C LEU A 229 -30.17 -7.68 11.13
N GLU A 230 -29.84 -8.57 10.18
CA GLU A 230 -28.76 -8.31 9.22
C GLU A 230 -29.17 -7.27 8.17
N THR A 231 -30.40 -7.33 7.68
CA THR A 231 -31.00 -6.26 6.85
C THR A 231 -30.94 -4.92 7.57
N THR A 232 -31.34 -4.90 8.85
CA THR A 232 -31.35 -3.68 9.67
C THR A 232 -29.94 -3.12 9.84
N LYS A 233 -28.97 -3.95 10.23
CA LYS A 233 -27.56 -3.54 10.37
C LYS A 233 -26.98 -3.03 9.05
N GLY A 234 -27.24 -3.74 7.95
CA GLY A 234 -26.76 -3.35 6.62
C GLY A 234 -27.31 -2.00 6.19
N ALA A 235 -28.61 -1.79 6.34
CA ALA A 235 -29.25 -0.54 5.94
C ALA A 235 -28.90 0.64 6.87
N VAL A 236 -28.96 0.49 8.20
CA VAL A 236 -28.52 1.53 9.14
C VAL A 236 -27.05 1.85 8.95
N GLY A 237 -26.20 0.82 8.87
CA GLY A 237 -24.76 1.00 8.67
C GLY A 237 -24.44 1.72 7.37
N THR A 238 -25.20 1.45 6.30
CA THR A 238 -25.12 2.21 5.04
C THR A 238 -25.50 3.68 5.25
N LEU A 239 -26.67 3.96 5.82
CA LEU A 239 -27.14 5.34 6.02
C LEU A 239 -26.20 6.14 6.93
N HIS A 240 -25.70 5.52 8.00
CA HIS A 240 -24.67 6.10 8.86
C HIS A 240 -23.42 6.48 8.05
N ASN A 241 -22.96 5.57 7.19
CA ASN A 241 -21.83 5.81 6.32
C ASN A 241 -22.06 6.98 5.35
N LEU A 242 -23.24 7.11 4.76
CA LEU A 242 -23.56 8.21 3.85
C LEU A 242 -23.68 9.55 4.59
N SER A 243 -24.20 9.54 5.82
CA SER A 243 -24.45 10.75 6.63
C SER A 243 -23.21 11.58 6.98
N HIS A 244 -22.01 11.01 6.86
CA HIS A 244 -20.74 11.74 7.05
C HIS A 244 -20.46 12.76 5.94
N HIS A 245 -21.26 12.76 4.87
CA HIS A 245 -21.10 13.64 3.73
C HIS A 245 -22.35 14.49 3.53
N ARG A 246 -22.17 15.78 3.22
CA ARG A 246 -23.28 16.73 2.99
C ARG A 246 -24.28 16.31 1.89
N GLN A 247 -23.85 15.42 0.98
CA GLN A 247 -24.65 14.96 -0.16
C GLN A 247 -25.45 13.67 0.16
N GLY A 248 -25.12 13.00 1.26
CA GLY A 248 -25.80 11.79 1.76
C GLY A 248 -26.77 12.11 2.88
#